data_AF-A0A8J9VQN0-F1
#
_entry.id   AF-A0A8J9VQN0-F1
#
_cell.length_a   1.000
_cell.length_b   1.000
_cell.length_c   1.000
_cell.angle_alpha   90.00
_cell.angle_beta   90.00
_cell.angle_gamma   90.00
#
_symmetry.space_group_name_H-M   'P 1'
#
loop_
_entity.id
_entity.type
_entity.pdbx_description
1 polymer ?
#
loop_
_entity_poly.entity_id
_entity_poly.type
_entity_poly.pdbx_seq_one_letter_code
_entity_poly.pdbx_strand_id
1 'polypeptide(L)'
;MPKTPKVQYSNENLQKAIEAVQDVSNNLSTRQIAEKYGVPRSSLRYHIKNPGHKYSCGPSPTLPVAEERRLKEWIIISASKGFPRNKEDILDTVQKFLVKRFAAFGKIIFDIQIRLSYNFIICVDIDTLLFKFPCHCLVFCIVIIV
;
A
#
# COMPACT_ATOMS: atom_id res chain seq x y z
N MET A 1 -17.73 -15.52 19.50
CA MET A 1 -16.50 -15.62 20.32
C MET A 1 -15.92 -14.23 20.51
N PRO A 2 -15.60 -13.79 21.75
CA PRO A 2 -14.90 -12.54 21.97
C PRO A 2 -13.48 -12.64 21.40
N LYS A 3 -13.04 -11.60 20.68
CA LYS A 3 -11.66 -11.52 20.17
C LYS A 3 -10.74 -11.12 21.31
N THR A 4 -9.65 -11.86 21.52
CA THR A 4 -8.64 -11.49 22.51
C THR A 4 -7.93 -10.19 22.11
N PRO A 5 -7.57 -9.34 23.09
CA PRO A 5 -6.86 -8.10 22.81
C PRO A 5 -5.49 -8.41 22.18
N LYS A 6 -5.12 -7.67 21.13
CA LYS A 6 -3.82 -7.81 20.49
C LYS A 6 -2.74 -7.22 21.40
N VAL A 7 -1.73 -8.02 21.73
CA VAL A 7 -0.54 -7.56 22.46
C VAL A 7 0.24 -6.61 21.55
N GLN A 8 0.43 -5.37 21.98
CA GLN A 8 1.31 -4.42 21.30
C GLN A 8 2.76 -4.68 21.72
N TYR A 9 3.66 -4.74 20.74
CA TYR A 9 5.10 -4.89 20.97
C TYR A 9 5.86 -3.92 20.05
N SER A 10 7.02 -3.44 20.49
CA SER A 10 7.85 -2.53 19.70
C SER A 10 8.66 -3.30 18.64
N ASN A 11 8.96 -2.64 17.53
CA ASN A 11 9.84 -3.20 16.49
C ASN A 11 11.26 -3.44 17.02
N GLU A 12 11.72 -2.63 17.97
CA GLU A 12 13.02 -2.78 18.62
C GLU A 12 13.11 -4.07 19.44
N ASN A 13 12.08 -4.38 20.23
CA ASN A 13 12.03 -5.60 21.04
C ASN A 13 11.97 -6.85 20.16
N LEU A 14 11.26 -6.76 19.03
CA LEU A 14 11.24 -7.80 18.03
C LEU A 14 12.63 -8.07 17.45
N GLN A 15 13.38 -7.02 17.10
CA GLN A 15 14.69 -7.16 16.49
C GLN A 15 15.71 -7.77 17.47
N LYS A 16 15.72 -7.28 18.72
CA LYS A 16 16.53 -7.88 19.81
C LYS A 16 16.16 -9.34 20.07
N ALA A 17 14.88 -9.70 19.97
CA ALA A 17 14.43 -11.08 20.12
C ALA A 17 14.91 -11.98 18.97
N ILE A 18 14.98 -11.47 17.74
CA ILE A 18 15.51 -12.22 16.58
C ILE A 18 17.01 -12.44 16.73
N GLU A 19 17.76 -11.39 17.11
CA GLU A 19 19.20 -11.46 17.38
C GLU A 19 19.50 -12.49 18.47
N ALA A 20 18.78 -12.43 19.60
CA ALA A 20 18.95 -13.37 20.70
C ALA A 20 18.63 -14.84 20.36
N VAL A 21 17.81 -15.10 19.32
CA VAL A 21 17.56 -16.46 18.81
C VAL A 21 18.71 -16.95 17.93
N GLN A 22 19.37 -16.04 17.21
CA GLN A 22 20.49 -16.35 16.31
C GLN A 22 21.81 -16.51 17.06
N ASP A 23 21.95 -15.85 18.21
CA ASP A 23 23.10 -15.96 19.10
C ASP A 23 23.24 -17.39 19.67
N VAL A 24 24.25 -18.12 19.20
CA VAL A 24 24.54 -19.51 19.63
C VAL A 24 24.92 -19.61 21.11
N SER A 25 25.36 -18.51 21.73
CA SER A 25 25.66 -18.43 23.17
C SER A 25 24.41 -18.48 24.05
N ASN A 26 23.25 -18.09 23.51
CA ASN A 26 21.99 -18.08 24.22
C ASN A 26 21.31 -19.45 24.07
N ASN A 27 21.51 -20.35 25.04
CA ASN A 27 20.79 -21.63 25.13
C ASN A 27 19.31 -21.47 25.56
N LEU A 28 18.67 -20.36 25.22
CA LEU A 28 17.29 -20.08 25.57
C LEU A 28 16.34 -20.56 24.47
N SER A 29 15.25 -21.20 24.87
CA SER A 29 14.22 -21.60 23.91
C SER A 29 13.51 -20.38 23.31
N THR A 30 12.97 -20.52 22.10
CA THR A 30 12.20 -19.46 21.42
C THR A 30 11.02 -18.94 22.26
N ARG A 31 10.51 -19.76 23.19
CA ARG A 31 9.46 -19.39 24.14
C ARG A 31 9.99 -18.46 25.23
N GLN A 32 11.11 -18.81 25.86
CA GLN A 32 11.73 -18.00 26.90
C GLN A 32 12.17 -16.64 26.36
N ILE A 33 12.67 -16.61 25.12
CA ILE A 33 13.04 -15.36 24.43
C ILE A 33 11.81 -14.48 24.18
N ALA A 34 10.72 -15.07 23.69
CA ALA A 34 9.45 -14.36 23.48
C ALA A 34 8.91 -13.73 24.79
N GLU A 35 8.95 -14.48 25.90
CA GLU A 35 8.55 -13.98 27.22
C GLU A 35 9.48 -12.86 27.72
N LYS A 36 10.80 -13.00 27.54
CA LYS A 36 11.80 -12.01 27.95
C LYS A 36 11.64 -10.66 27.24
N TYR A 37 11.31 -10.67 25.94
CA TYR A 37 11.17 -9.45 25.14
C TYR A 37 9.71 -8.98 24.99
N GLY A 38 8.74 -9.68 25.59
CA GLY A 38 7.32 -9.32 25.51
C GLY A 38 6.73 -9.43 24.10
N VAL A 39 7.27 -10.30 23.26
CA VAL A 39 6.84 -10.49 21.86
C VAL A 39 6.03 -11.78 21.75
N PRO A 40 4.89 -11.81 21.04
CA PRO A 40 4.16 -13.04 20.79
C PRO A 40 5.03 -14.08 20.07
N ARG A 41 4.99 -15.33 20.56
CA ARG A 41 5.74 -16.46 19.95
C ARG A 41 5.43 -16.65 18.47
N SER A 42 4.18 -16.44 18.07
CA SER A 42 3.73 -16.54 16.67
C SER A 42 4.45 -15.52 15.78
N SER A 43 4.54 -14.26 16.23
CA SER A 43 5.28 -13.20 15.54
C SER A 43 6.75 -13.54 15.40
N LEU A 44 7.40 -13.93 16.51
CA LEU A 44 8.82 -14.31 16.49
C LEU A 44 9.10 -15.46 15.51
N ARG A 45 8.27 -16.52 15.54
CA ARG A 45 8.38 -17.66 14.61
C ARG A 45 8.21 -17.23 13.14
N TYR A 46 7.24 -16.36 12.85
CA TYR A 46 7.00 -15.86 11.49
C TYR A 46 8.22 -15.09 10.96
N HIS A 47 8.82 -14.24 11.79
CA HIS A 47 10.00 -13.47 11.44
C HIS A 47 11.26 -14.32 11.25
N ILE A 48 11.43 -15.39 12.05
CA ILE A 48 12.51 -16.36 11.84
C ILE A 48 12.35 -17.09 10.51
N LYS A 49 11.11 -17.48 10.15
CA LYS A 49 10.83 -18.18 8.89
C LYS A 49 10.99 -17.27 7.66
N ASN A 50 10.68 -15.99 7.80
CA ASN A 50 10.72 -15.01 6.71
C ASN A 50 11.67 -13.85 7.04
N PRO A 51 13.00 -14.09 7.06
CA PRO A 51 13.96 -13.04 7.35
C PRO A 51 13.88 -11.95 6.28
N GLY A 52 13.75 -10.68 6.70
CA GLY A 52 13.74 -9.53 5.80
C GLY A 52 12.44 -9.30 5.01
N HIS A 53 11.34 -9.99 5.33
CA HIS A 53 10.06 -9.73 4.69
C HIS A 53 9.59 -8.29 5.00
N LYS A 54 9.49 -7.45 3.96
CA LYS A 54 8.92 -6.11 4.08
C LYS A 54 7.41 -6.22 4.07
N TYR A 55 6.76 -5.71 5.12
CA TYR A 55 5.31 -5.66 5.19
C TYR A 55 4.80 -4.57 4.25
N SER A 56 4.09 -4.94 3.19
CA SER A 56 3.25 -4.00 2.45
C SER A 56 1.84 -4.13 3.01
N CYS A 57 1.43 -3.19 3.85
CA CYS A 57 0.05 -3.10 4.28
C CYS A 57 -0.75 -2.44 3.16
N GLY A 58 -1.68 -3.18 2.56
CA GLY A 58 -2.58 -2.65 1.53
C GLY A 58 -2.43 -3.33 0.16
N PRO A 59 -3.20 -2.87 -0.84
CA PRO A 59 -3.12 -3.39 -2.21
C PRO A 59 -1.73 -3.19 -2.80
N SER A 60 -1.36 -4.04 -3.75
CA SER A 60 -0.10 -3.90 -4.49
C SER A 60 -0.03 -2.51 -5.14
N PRO A 61 1.11 -1.82 -5.06
CA PRO A 61 1.25 -0.49 -5.65
C PRO A 61 1.04 -0.55 -7.16
N THR A 62 0.36 0.45 -7.71
CA THR A 62 0.12 0.56 -9.16
C THR A 62 1.42 0.80 -9.94
N LEU A 63 2.44 1.37 -9.27
CA LEU A 63 3.76 1.62 -9.82
C LEU A 63 4.77 0.65 -9.19
N PRO A 64 5.75 0.14 -9.96
CA PRO A 64 6.83 -0.66 -9.39
C PRO A 64 7.73 0.18 -8.48
N VAL A 65 8.26 -0.45 -7.43
CA VAL A 65 9.06 0.20 -6.37
C VAL A 65 10.24 1.04 -6.90
N ALA A 66 10.87 0.59 -8.00
CA ALA A 66 11.98 1.32 -8.61
C ALA A 66 11.54 2.70 -9.16
N GLU A 67 10.32 2.79 -9.68
CA GLU A 67 9.78 4.03 -10.23
C GLU A 67 9.30 4.97 -9.15
N GLU A 68 8.62 4.44 -8.12
CA GLU A 68 8.24 5.23 -6.95
C GLU A 68 9.46 5.89 -6.31
N ARG A 69 10.58 5.17 -6.22
CA ARG A 69 11.85 5.71 -5.73
C ARG A 69 12.35 6.85 -6.63
N ARG A 70 12.36 6.65 -7.95
CA ARG A 70 12.78 7.68 -8.91
C ARG A 70 11.91 8.92 -8.86
N LEU A 71 10.58 8.75 -8.74
CA LEU A 71 9.64 9.85 -8.58
C LEU A 71 9.89 10.60 -7.28
N LYS A 72 10.09 9.87 -6.17
CA LYS A 72 10.43 10.47 -4.88
C LYS A 72 11.72 11.30 -4.95
N GLU A 73 12.78 10.75 -5.51
CA GLU A 73 14.06 11.46 -5.70
C GLU A 73 13.88 12.71 -6.56
N TRP A 74 13.14 12.60 -7.67
CA TRP A 74 12.85 13.74 -8.53
C TRP A 74 12.05 14.84 -7.82
N ILE A 75 11.05 14.49 -7.01
CA ILE A 75 10.27 15.45 -6.20
C ILE A 75 11.19 16.16 -5.21
N ILE A 76 12.07 15.43 -4.51
CA ILE A 76 13.02 16.02 -3.55
C ILE A 76 14.00 16.98 -4.23
N ILE A 77 14.56 16.59 -5.39
CA ILE A 77 15.48 17.41 -6.18
C ILE A 77 14.78 18.64 -6.76
N SER A 78 13.51 18.49 -7.14
CA SER A 78 12.72 19.62 -7.60
C SER A 78 12.50 20.58 -6.45
N ALA A 79 12.09 20.07 -5.29
CA ALA A 79 11.74 20.87 -4.12
C ALA A 79 12.93 21.72 -3.64
N SER A 80 14.15 21.16 -3.70
CA SER A 80 15.37 21.92 -3.37
C SER A 80 15.66 23.06 -4.36
N LYS A 81 15.12 23.01 -5.58
CA LYS A 81 15.22 24.05 -6.61
C LYS A 81 14.04 25.04 -6.58
N GLY A 82 13.10 24.89 -5.66
CA GLY A 82 11.94 25.78 -5.51
C GLY A 82 10.72 25.44 -6.38
N PHE A 83 10.68 24.24 -6.96
CA PHE A 83 9.50 23.67 -7.65
C PHE A 83 9.14 22.36 -6.96
N PRO A 84 7.90 21.90 -6.76
CA PRO A 84 6.60 22.42 -7.17
C PRO A 84 6.01 23.34 -6.11
N ARG A 85 5.10 24.24 -6.53
CA ARG A 85 4.46 25.19 -5.63
C ARG A 85 3.25 24.58 -4.93
N ASN A 86 2.52 23.70 -5.64
CA ASN A 86 1.27 23.09 -5.20
C ASN A 86 1.25 21.56 -5.47
N LYS A 87 0.30 20.87 -4.82
CA LYS A 87 0.10 19.42 -5.00
C LYS A 87 -0.40 19.08 -6.41
N GLU A 88 -1.17 19.97 -7.03
CA GLU A 88 -1.73 19.79 -8.37
C GLU A 88 -0.63 19.71 -9.44
N ASP A 89 0.41 20.53 -9.32
CA ASP A 89 1.56 20.52 -10.25
C ASP A 89 2.27 19.16 -10.24
N ILE A 90 2.34 18.51 -9.08
CA ILE A 90 2.92 17.17 -8.93
C ILE A 90 2.05 16.14 -9.65
N LEU A 91 0.73 16.19 -9.43
CA LEU A 91 -0.21 15.27 -10.07
C LEU A 91 -0.18 15.40 -11.59
N ASP A 92 -0.16 16.63 -12.11
CA ASP A 92 -0.07 16.91 -13.54
C ASP A 92 1.23 16.40 -14.17
N THR A 93 2.35 16.62 -13.50
CA THR A 93 3.66 16.15 -14.01
C THR A 93 3.78 14.64 -13.97
N VAL A 94 3.30 13.99 -12.90
CA VAL A 94 3.25 12.52 -12.81
C VAL A 94 2.31 11.95 -13.87
N GLN A 95 1.12 12.52 -14.06
CA GLN A 95 0.18 12.10 -15.10
C GLN A 95 0.81 12.20 -16.50
N LYS A 96 1.45 13.34 -16.81
CA LYS A 96 2.15 13.52 -18.10
C LYS A 96 3.29 12.52 -18.27
N PHE A 97 4.04 12.22 -17.21
CA PHE A 97 5.11 11.22 -17.23
C PHE A 97 4.58 9.83 -17.54
N LEU A 98 3.49 9.42 -16.88
CA LEU A 98 2.83 8.14 -17.13
C LEU A 98 2.28 8.06 -18.56
N VAL A 99 1.51 9.06 -19.00
CA VAL A 99 0.94 9.10 -20.35
C VAL A 99 2.03 9.04 -21.42
N LYS A 100 3.09 9.85 -21.31
CA LYS A 100 4.19 9.86 -22.29
C LYS A 100 4.86 8.49 -22.39
N ARG A 101 4.99 7.79 -21.26
CA ARG A 101 5.68 6.51 -21.20
C ARG A 101 4.82 5.37 -21.70
N PHE A 102 3.53 5.33 -21.35
CA PHE A 102 2.60 4.33 -21.86
C PHE A 102 2.24 4.56 -23.33
N ALA A 103 2.25 5.80 -23.81
CA ALA A 103 2.09 6.12 -25.23
C ALA A 103 3.23 5.57 -26.11
N ALA A 104 4.45 5.45 -25.56
CA ALA A 104 5.58 4.84 -26.26
C ALA A 104 5.52 3.30 -26.31
N PHE A 105 4.78 2.66 -25.39
CA PHE A 105 4.65 1.20 -25.29
C PHE A 105 3.53 0.61 -26.16
N GLY A 106 2.78 1.43 -26.89
CA GLY A 106 1.85 0.96 -27.90
C GLY A 106 0.53 1.71 -27.88
N LYS A 107 0.28 2.42 -28.97
CA LYS A 107 -1.00 3.05 -29.37
C LYS A 107 -2.19 2.06 -29.52
N ILE A 108 -2.07 0.82 -29.05
CA ILE A 108 -2.99 -0.28 -29.40
C ILE A 108 -3.91 -0.68 -28.24
N ILE A 109 -3.56 -0.42 -26.97
CA ILE A 109 -4.41 -0.85 -25.83
C ILE A 109 -5.25 0.30 -25.23
N PHE A 110 -4.83 1.55 -25.35
CA PHE A 110 -5.53 2.67 -24.70
C PHE A 110 -6.78 3.19 -25.45
N ASP A 111 -6.88 3.01 -26.77
CA ASP A 111 -8.06 3.46 -27.53
C ASP A 111 -9.32 2.59 -27.30
N ILE A 112 -9.15 1.34 -26.85
CA ILE A 112 -10.29 0.45 -26.51
C ILE A 112 -10.77 0.70 -25.07
N GLN A 113 -9.88 1.06 -24.14
CA GLN A 113 -10.25 1.28 -22.73
C GLN A 113 -10.90 2.66 -22.48
N ILE A 114 -10.52 3.70 -23.23
CA ILE A 114 -11.08 5.06 -23.08
C ILE A 114 -12.52 5.14 -23.63
N ARG A 115 -12.88 4.35 -24.66
CA ARG A 115 -14.23 4.39 -25.25
C ARG A 115 -15.29 3.59 -24.48
N LEU A 116 -14.89 2.70 -23.57
CA LEU A 116 -15.80 1.88 -22.75
C LEU A 116 -16.02 2.41 -21.32
N SER A 117 -15.37 3.52 -20.93
CA SER A 117 -15.46 4.01 -19.54
C SER A 117 -16.19 5.35 -19.37
N TYR A 118 -16.68 5.99 -20.44
CA TYR A 118 -17.55 7.19 -20.35
C TYR A 118 -19.01 6.88 -19.97
N ASN A 119 -19.25 5.77 -19.27
CA ASN A 119 -20.51 5.51 -18.58
C ASN A 119 -20.33 4.77 -17.25
N PHE A 120 -19.09 4.59 -16.78
CA PHE A 120 -18.86 4.04 -15.46
C PHE A 120 -18.71 5.19 -14.47
N ILE A 121 -19.86 5.58 -13.94
CA ILE A 121 -20.04 6.41 -12.75
C ILE A 121 -19.15 5.82 -11.66
N ILE A 122 -17.99 6.41 -11.44
CA ILE A 122 -17.24 6.24 -10.19
C ILE A 122 -17.74 7.38 -9.32
N CYS A 123 -18.72 7.07 -8.47
CA CYS A 123 -19.00 7.85 -7.28
C CYS A 123 -17.69 7.99 -6.52
N VAL A 124 -17.10 9.18 -6.57
CA VAL A 124 -16.13 9.61 -5.58
C VAL A 124 -16.96 9.98 -4.36
N ASP A 125 -17.23 9.01 -3.49
CA ASP A 125 -17.76 9.26 -2.16
C ASP A 125 -16.63 9.86 -1.31
N ILE A 126 -16.54 11.18 -1.36
CA ILE A 126 -16.00 11.98 -0.26
C ILE A 126 -17.15 12.17 0.73
N ASP A 127 -16.91 11.67 1.94
CA ASP A 127 -17.63 11.97 3.18
C ASP A 127 -19.11 11.59 3.25
N THR A 128 -19.44 10.44 3.84
CA THR A 128 -20.47 10.31 4.88
C THR A 128 -20.34 8.96 5.60
N LEU A 129 -19.67 9.01 6.74
CA LEU A 129 -20.11 8.30 7.94
C LEU A 129 -21.63 8.40 8.07
N LEU A 130 -22.38 7.31 7.86
CA LEU A 130 -23.58 6.89 8.60
C LEU A 130 -24.49 6.00 7.76
N PHE A 131 -25.08 5.01 8.44
CA PHE A 131 -26.21 4.17 8.03
C PHE A 131 -25.92 3.08 6.96
N LYS A 132 -25.78 1.79 7.30
CA LYS A 132 -26.71 0.84 7.93
C LYS A 132 -27.81 0.35 6.98
N PHE A 133 -27.70 -0.94 6.64
CA PHE A 133 -28.72 -1.90 6.16
C PHE A 133 -29.00 -2.06 4.64
N PRO A 134 -29.55 -3.23 4.23
CA PRO A 134 -29.17 -3.95 3.03
C PRO A 134 -30.30 -4.09 2.00
N CYS A 135 -29.95 -4.66 0.85
CA CYS A 135 -30.83 -5.36 -0.11
C CYS A 135 -31.76 -4.53 -1.02
N HIS A 136 -31.85 -5.07 -2.25
CA HIS A 136 -32.93 -5.02 -3.23
C HIS A 136 -32.95 -3.92 -4.32
N CYS A 137 -32.52 -4.37 -5.51
CA CYS A 137 -33.19 -4.28 -6.82
C CYS A 137 -33.29 -2.98 -7.63
N LEU A 138 -33.37 -3.23 -8.95
CA LEU A 138 -33.69 -2.36 -10.11
C LEU A 138 -32.54 -1.47 -10.59
N VAL A 139 -31.81 -1.83 -11.65
CA VAL A 139 -32.20 -1.83 -13.08
C VAL A 139 -32.91 -0.54 -13.46
N PHE A 140 -32.15 0.42 -14.03
CA PHE A 140 -32.66 1.28 -15.10
C PHE A 140 -31.49 1.73 -15.99
N CYS A 141 -31.48 1.19 -17.21
CA CYS A 141 -30.81 1.76 -18.36
C CYS A 141 -31.40 3.14 -18.67
N ILE A 142 -30.58 4.13 -19.01
CA ILE A 142 -30.85 5.12 -20.07
C ILE A 142 -29.48 5.50 -20.66
N VAL A 143 -29.30 5.17 -21.93
CA VAL A 143 -28.24 5.65 -22.81
C VAL A 143 -28.72 7.00 -23.37
N ILE A 144 -27.96 8.08 -23.19
CA ILE A 144 -28.09 9.29 -24.01
C ILE A 144 -26.68 9.70 -24.46
N ILE A 145 -26.52 9.69 -25.78
CA ILE A 145 -25.39 10.23 -26.54
C ILE A 145 -25.71 11.69 -26.84
N VAL A 146 -24.90 12.63 -26.33
CA VAL A 146 -24.54 13.91 -26.97
C VAL A 146 -23.10 14.23 -26.60
#